data_AF-A0AAD5ATN7-F1
#
_entry.id   AF-A0AAD5ATN7-F1
#
_cell.length_a   1.000
_cell.length_b   1.000
_cell.length_c   1.000
_cell.angle_alpha   90.00
_cell.angle_beta   90.00
_cell.angle_gamma   90.00
#
_symmetry.space_group_name_H-M   'P 1'
#
loop_
_entity.id
_entity.type
_entity.pdbx_description
1 polymer ?
#
loop_
_entity_poly.entity_id
_entity_poly.type
_entity_poly.pdbx_seq_one_letter_code
_entity_poly.pdbx_strand_id
1 'polypeptide(L)'
;FHLKIISKLRNMLSISDAEKLVHAFMTSRIDYCNALLARVLTRSRKYNHITPILSSLHWLPVKFQIDYKLLLLTYKTLNGLSPNYLSSLLTRNNRSRSLNSQNSGLLVVPRIAKSTKGGRTFSHLAPKLWNSLPDGVRGSDTLSQFKCRLKTYLFSKAY
;
A
#
# COMPACT_ATOMS: atom_id res chain seq x y z
N PHE A 1 -2.18 -18.73 16.67
CA PHE A 1 -1.38 -18.83 17.92
C PHE A 1 -1.72 -17.63 18.81
N HIS A 2 -1.56 -16.40 18.31
CA HIS A 2 -1.87 -15.17 19.04
C HIS A 2 -3.33 -15.06 19.53
N LEU A 3 -4.34 -15.31 18.69
CA LEU A 3 -5.74 -15.24 19.13
C LEU A 3 -6.11 -16.25 20.23
N LYS A 4 -5.44 -17.42 20.26
CA LYS A 4 -5.64 -18.41 21.35
C LYS A 4 -5.09 -17.90 22.68
N ILE A 5 -4.00 -17.12 22.66
CA ILE A 5 -3.43 -16.50 23.86
C ILE A 5 -4.39 -15.42 24.37
N ILE A 6 -4.90 -14.57 23.48
CA ILE A 6 -5.92 -13.55 23.83
C ILE A 6 -7.16 -14.23 24.44
N SER A 7 -7.63 -15.32 23.84
CA SER A 7 -8.77 -16.08 24.36
C SER A 7 -8.53 -16.66 25.75
N LYS A 8 -7.31 -17.08 26.08
CA LYS A 8 -6.96 -17.58 27.42
C LYS A 8 -6.94 -16.46 28.47
N LEU A 9 -6.45 -15.29 28.09
CA LEU A 9 -6.38 -14.13 28.99
C LEU A 9 -7.73 -13.41 29.14
N ARG A 10 -8.71 -13.67 28.27
CA ARG A 10 -10.00 -12.98 28.24
C ARG A 10 -10.75 -13.01 29.57
N ASN A 11 -10.67 -14.12 30.30
CA ASN A 11 -11.35 -14.31 31.59
C ASN A 11 -10.66 -13.55 32.74
N MET A 12 -9.44 -13.07 32.53
CA MET A 12 -8.66 -12.31 33.51
C MET A 12 -8.68 -10.79 33.26
N LEU A 13 -9.27 -10.35 32.15
CA LEU A 13 -9.31 -8.94 31.74
C LEU A 13 -10.74 -8.38 31.77
N SER A 14 -10.84 -7.09 32.09
CA SER A 14 -12.06 -6.30 31.89
C SER A 14 -12.42 -6.27 30.39
N ILE A 15 -13.71 -6.01 30.08
CA ILE A 15 -14.17 -5.94 28.69
C ILE A 15 -13.44 -4.82 27.93
N SER A 16 -13.27 -3.65 28.56
CA SER A 16 -12.62 -2.48 27.95
C SER A 16 -11.13 -2.69 27.69
N ASP A 17 -10.42 -3.41 28.57
CA ASP A 17 -9.00 -3.70 28.35
C ASP A 17 -8.80 -4.82 27.32
N ALA A 18 -9.70 -5.80 27.29
CA ALA A 18 -9.71 -6.81 26.23
C ALA A 18 -9.95 -6.17 24.86
N GLU A 19 -10.87 -5.21 24.76
CA GLU A 19 -11.13 -4.44 23.54
C GLU A 19 -9.88 -3.68 23.06
N LYS A 20 -9.23 -2.91 23.95
CA LYS A 20 -7.96 -2.22 23.62
C LYS A 20 -6.90 -3.19 23.13
N LEU A 21 -6.75 -4.33 23.79
CA LEU A 21 -5.77 -5.36 23.41
C LEU A 21 -6.07 -5.94 22.03
N VAL A 22 -7.33 -6.22 21.73
CA VAL A 22 -7.75 -6.71 20.39
C VAL A 22 -7.49 -5.64 19.34
N HIS A 23 -7.85 -4.38 19.56
CA HIS A 23 -7.57 -3.30 18.61
C HIS A 23 -6.08 -3.12 18.35
N ALA A 24 -5.26 -3.14 19.40
CA ALA A 24 -3.79 -3.06 19.28
C ALA A 24 -3.22 -4.27 18.52
N PHE A 25 -3.75 -5.48 18.75
CA PHE A 25 -3.36 -6.67 18.00
C PHE A 25 -3.73 -6.57 16.51
N MET A 26 -4.96 -6.17 16.21
CA MET A 26 -5.45 -6.05 14.83
C MET A 26 -4.66 -5.01 14.03
N THR A 27 -4.36 -3.86 14.64
CA THR A 27 -3.55 -2.81 13.99
C THR A 27 -2.08 -3.21 13.83
N SER A 28 -1.48 -3.89 14.81
CA SER A 28 -0.07 -4.31 14.73
C SER A 28 0.18 -5.54 13.85
N ARG A 29 -0.85 -6.35 13.58
CA ARG A 29 -0.72 -7.64 12.86
C ARG A 29 -1.75 -7.79 11.73
N ILE A 30 -2.00 -6.72 11.00
CA ILE A 30 -3.00 -6.70 9.93
C ILE A 30 -2.79 -7.78 8.86
N ASP A 31 -1.53 -8.11 8.51
CA ASP A 31 -1.19 -9.22 7.61
C ASP A 31 -1.68 -10.57 8.12
N TYR A 32 -1.49 -10.83 9.41
CA TYR A 32 -1.94 -12.07 10.05
C TYR A 32 -3.47 -12.15 10.04
N CYS A 33 -4.14 -11.04 10.34
CA CYS A 33 -5.60 -10.97 10.37
C CYS A 33 -6.19 -11.19 8.97
N ASN A 34 -5.63 -10.57 7.93
CA ASN A 34 -6.02 -10.79 6.55
C ASN A 34 -5.84 -12.25 6.12
N ALA A 35 -4.69 -12.84 6.47
CA ALA A 35 -4.42 -14.25 6.20
C ALA A 35 -5.42 -15.17 6.91
N LEU A 36 -5.76 -14.86 8.16
CA LEU A 36 -6.72 -15.63 8.93
C LEU A 36 -8.12 -15.53 8.32
N LEU A 37 -8.58 -14.33 7.97
CA LEU A 37 -9.87 -14.10 7.33
C LEU A 37 -9.99 -14.86 6.01
N ALA A 38 -8.97 -14.78 5.15
CA ALA A 38 -8.93 -15.52 3.90
C ALA A 38 -9.02 -17.03 4.10
N ARG A 39 -8.38 -17.58 5.14
CA ARG A 39 -8.46 -19.00 5.47
C ARG A 39 -9.83 -19.42 5.98
N VAL A 40 -10.44 -18.60 6.83
CA VAL A 40 -11.80 -18.86 7.34
C VAL A 40 -12.80 -18.91 6.19
N LEU A 41 -12.71 -17.95 5.26
CA LEU A 41 -13.59 -17.90 4.08
C LEU A 41 -13.41 -19.12 3.16
N THR A 42 -12.17 -19.51 2.89
CA THR A 42 -11.86 -20.64 1.99
C THR A 42 -11.85 -22.00 2.68
N ARG A 43 -12.13 -22.04 4.00
CA ARG A 43 -12.01 -23.23 4.86
C ARG A 43 -10.68 -23.98 4.68
N SER A 44 -9.61 -23.24 4.42
CA SER A 44 -8.29 -23.81 4.15
C SER A 44 -7.54 -24.14 5.44
N ARG A 45 -6.69 -25.17 5.39
CA ARG A 45 -5.94 -25.63 6.57
C ARG A 45 -4.96 -24.54 7.03
N LYS A 46 -4.67 -24.51 8.33
CA LYS A 46 -3.83 -23.49 9.00
C LYS A 46 -2.43 -23.33 8.39
N TYR A 47 -1.82 -24.41 7.92
CA TYR A 47 -0.44 -24.42 7.44
C TYR A 47 -0.31 -24.35 5.92
N ASN A 48 -1.44 -24.31 5.19
CA ASN A 48 -1.39 -24.11 3.73
C ASN A 48 -0.72 -22.78 3.42
N HIS A 49 -0.02 -22.70 2.28
CA HIS A 49 0.56 -21.45 1.84
C HIS A 49 -0.53 -20.39 1.63
N ILE A 50 -0.32 -19.16 2.12
CA ILE A 50 -1.38 -18.12 2.10
C ILE A 50 -1.52 -17.44 0.73
N THR A 51 -0.42 -17.30 -0.01
CA THR A 51 -0.38 -16.65 -1.32
C THR A 51 -1.42 -17.20 -2.32
N PRO A 52 -1.55 -18.52 -2.55
CA PRO A 52 -2.56 -19.04 -3.48
C PRO A 52 -4.00 -18.76 -3.01
N ILE A 53 -4.24 -18.72 -1.70
CA ILE A 53 -5.55 -18.42 -1.12
C ILE A 53 -5.91 -16.95 -1.35
N LEU A 54 -4.96 -16.03 -1.15
CA LEU A 54 -5.20 -14.62 -1.41
C LEU A 54 -5.36 -14.33 -2.91
N SER A 55 -4.59 -15.03 -3.76
CA SER A 55 -4.73 -14.92 -5.21
C SER A 55 -6.10 -15.39 -5.69
N SER A 56 -6.60 -16.54 -5.20
CA SER A 56 -7.93 -17.05 -5.58
C SER A 56 -9.08 -16.15 -5.13
N LEU A 57 -8.92 -15.42 -4.02
CA LEU A 57 -9.87 -14.40 -3.56
C LEU A 57 -9.71 -13.06 -4.27
N HIS A 58 -8.71 -12.91 -5.15
CA HIS A 58 -8.31 -11.65 -5.76
C HIS A 58 -7.98 -10.55 -4.71
N TRP A 59 -7.40 -10.96 -3.57
CA TRP A 59 -7.00 -10.08 -2.48
C TRP A 59 -5.52 -9.69 -2.63
N LEU A 60 -5.24 -8.39 -2.60
CA LEU A 60 -3.86 -7.89 -2.64
C LEU A 60 -3.18 -8.09 -1.28
N PRO A 61 -1.90 -8.54 -1.20
CA PRO A 61 -1.17 -8.58 0.06
C PRO A 61 -1.04 -7.17 0.68
N VAL A 62 -0.95 -7.04 2.00
CA VAL A 62 -0.99 -5.73 2.69
C VAL A 62 0.10 -4.80 2.18
N LYS A 63 1.31 -5.31 1.92
CA LYS A 63 2.40 -4.53 1.33
C LYS A 63 1.96 -3.80 0.06
N PHE A 64 1.33 -4.52 -0.86
CA PHE A 64 0.83 -3.95 -2.11
C PHE A 64 -0.40 -3.06 -1.90
N GLN A 65 -1.22 -3.30 -0.86
CA GLN A 65 -2.31 -2.37 -0.51
C GLN A 65 -1.78 -1.01 0.00
N ILE A 66 -0.67 -1.02 0.75
CA ILE A 66 0.00 0.21 1.18
C ILE A 66 0.52 0.96 -0.05
N ASP A 67 1.21 0.26 -0.95
CA ASP A 67 1.69 0.84 -2.20
C ASP A 67 0.53 1.40 -3.04
N TYR A 68 -0.58 0.66 -3.14
CA TYR A 68 -1.80 1.11 -3.83
C TYR A 68 -2.33 2.42 -3.25
N LYS A 69 -2.50 2.50 -1.92
CA LYS A 69 -3.01 3.71 -1.25
C LYS A 69 -2.05 4.89 -1.39
N LEU A 70 -0.75 4.63 -1.29
CA LEU A 70 0.29 5.63 -1.43
C LEU A 70 0.31 6.20 -2.86
N LEU A 71 0.28 5.33 -3.87
CA LEU A 71 0.24 5.72 -5.28
C LEU A 71 -1.09 6.39 -5.67
N LEU A 72 -2.21 5.97 -5.09
CA LEU A 72 -3.49 6.65 -5.25
C LEU A 72 -3.44 8.07 -4.69
N LEU A 73 -2.82 8.26 -3.53
CA LEU A 73 -2.58 9.58 -2.97
C LEU A 73 -1.68 10.40 -3.90
N THR A 74 -0.58 9.83 -4.41
CA THR A 74 0.31 10.49 -5.38
C THR A 74 -0.45 10.94 -6.63
N TYR A 75 -1.28 10.08 -7.22
CA TYR A 75 -2.09 10.44 -8.38
C TYR A 75 -3.01 11.63 -8.08
N LYS A 76 -3.71 11.59 -6.93
CA LYS A 76 -4.59 12.70 -6.54
C LYS A 76 -3.82 14.00 -6.34
N THR A 77 -2.64 13.95 -5.71
CA THR A 77 -1.80 15.13 -5.50
C THR A 77 -1.28 15.72 -6.81
N LEU A 78 -0.96 14.88 -7.81
CA LEU A 78 -0.48 15.33 -9.11
C LEU A 78 -1.58 15.96 -9.97
N ASN A 79 -2.84 15.58 -9.75
CA ASN A 79 -4.01 16.06 -10.47
C ASN A 79 -4.80 17.15 -9.71
N GLY A 80 -4.22 17.74 -8.64
CA GLY A 80 -4.87 18.81 -7.88
C GLY A 80 -6.08 18.38 -7.05
N LEU A 81 -6.29 17.07 -6.85
CA LEU A 81 -7.40 16.50 -6.07
C LEU A 81 -7.02 16.34 -4.57
N SER A 82 -5.98 17.01 -4.11
CA SER A 82 -5.48 16.91 -2.74
C SER A 82 -4.96 18.27 -2.28
N PRO A 83 -4.87 18.50 -0.96
CA PRO A 83 -4.42 19.78 -0.42
C PRO A 83 -3.05 20.22 -0.96
N ASN A 84 -2.86 21.53 -1.12
CA ASN A 84 -1.65 22.14 -1.68
C ASN A 84 -0.37 21.78 -0.92
N TYR A 85 -0.45 21.52 0.39
CA TYR A 85 0.71 21.11 1.16
C TYR A 85 1.28 19.75 0.71
N LEU A 86 0.44 18.86 0.15
CA LEU A 86 0.93 17.57 -0.36
C LEU A 86 1.51 17.70 -1.77
N SER A 87 0.92 18.56 -2.60
CA SER A 87 1.45 18.80 -3.95
C SER A 87 2.82 19.48 -3.89
N SER A 88 3.04 20.40 -2.93
CA SER A 88 4.35 21.05 -2.74
C SER A 88 5.47 20.09 -2.31
N LEU A 89 5.13 18.90 -1.78
CA LEU A 89 6.10 17.86 -1.43
C LEU A 89 6.60 17.05 -2.64
N LEU A 90 5.96 17.18 -3.80
CA LEU A 90 6.29 16.43 -5.02
C LEU A 90 6.74 17.39 -6.12
N THR A 91 7.93 17.13 -6.67
CA THR A 91 8.46 17.92 -7.77
C THR A 91 8.44 17.11 -9.07
N ARG A 92 7.76 17.63 -10.09
CA ARG A 92 7.81 17.05 -11.44
C ARG A 92 9.18 17.27 -12.05
N ASN A 93 9.72 16.23 -12.70
CA ASN A 93 11.02 16.29 -13.33
C ASN A 93 10.94 16.99 -14.69
N ASN A 94 11.03 18.32 -14.69
CA ASN A 94 11.08 19.13 -15.91
C ASN A 94 12.53 19.22 -16.39
N ARG A 95 13.07 18.17 -17.00
CA ARG A 95 14.40 18.29 -17.64
C ARG A 95 14.29 19.22 -18.85
N SER A 96 15.06 20.31 -18.84
CA SER A 96 15.11 21.35 -19.89
C SER A 96 15.81 20.94 -21.19
N ARG A 97 16.24 19.68 -21.33
CA ARG A 97 16.87 19.19 -22.57
C ARG A 97 15.85 18.36 -23.33
N SER A 98 15.57 18.74 -24.57
CA SER A 98 14.72 18.00 -25.51
C SER A 98 15.32 16.61 -25.74
N LEU A 99 14.82 15.64 -24.99
CA LEU A 99 15.08 14.22 -25.13
C LEU A 99 13.76 13.52 -24.87
N ASN A 100 13.50 12.43 -25.59
CA ASN A 100 12.25 11.66 -25.66
C ASN A 100 11.60 11.25 -24.31
N SER A 101 12.26 11.50 -23.17
CA SER A 101 11.74 11.28 -21.81
C SER A 101 10.93 12.44 -21.22
N GLN A 102 10.82 13.61 -21.89
CA GLN A 102 10.06 14.76 -21.39
C GLN A 102 8.58 14.45 -21.10
N ASN A 103 7.97 13.53 -21.85
CA ASN A 103 6.55 13.17 -21.69
C ASN A 103 6.29 12.05 -20.66
N SER A 104 7.32 11.57 -19.96
CA SER A 104 7.20 10.40 -19.09
C SER A 104 6.52 10.65 -17.74
N GLY A 105 6.19 11.90 -17.38
CA GLY A 105 5.50 12.22 -16.13
C GLY A 105 6.23 11.76 -14.85
N LEU A 106 7.57 11.67 -14.90
CA LEU A 106 8.41 11.23 -13.79
C LEU A 106 8.54 12.31 -12.70
N LEU A 107 8.72 11.86 -11.45
CA LEU A 107 8.95 12.71 -10.29
C LEU A 107 10.42 12.72 -9.89
N VAL A 108 10.89 13.82 -9.33
CA VAL A 108 12.23 13.91 -8.74
C VAL A 108 12.23 13.12 -7.43
N VAL A 109 13.17 12.19 -7.28
CA VAL A 109 13.37 11.46 -6.03
C VAL A 109 14.41 12.19 -5.19
N PRO A 110 14.04 12.82 -4.05
CA PRO A 110 15.00 13.54 -3.23
C PRO A 110 16.01 12.58 -2.59
N ARG A 111 17.26 13.05 -2.46
CA ARG A 111 18.28 12.34 -1.69
C ARG A 111 17.93 12.38 -0.21
N ILE A 112 18.15 11.26 0.47
CA ILE A 112 17.87 11.11 1.89
C ILE A 112 19.17 10.77 2.63
N ALA A 113 19.38 11.37 3.79
CA ALA A 113 20.53 11.04 4.64
C ALA A 113 20.32 9.73 5.44
N LYS A 114 19.05 9.43 5.81
CA LYS A 114 18.72 8.26 6.65
C LYS A 114 17.59 7.45 6.00
N SER A 115 17.89 6.21 5.62
CA SER A 115 16.92 5.28 5.00
C SER A 115 15.74 4.93 5.93
N THR A 116 15.97 4.85 7.25
CA THR A 116 14.94 4.42 8.22
C THR A 116 13.83 5.44 8.45
N LYS A 117 14.16 6.72 8.62
CA LYS A 117 13.18 7.81 8.82
C LYS A 117 12.88 8.55 7.52
N GLY A 118 13.92 9.06 6.85
CA GLY A 118 13.78 9.82 5.61
C GLY A 118 13.28 8.97 4.45
N GLY A 119 13.67 7.70 4.39
CA GLY A 119 13.21 6.79 3.34
C GLY A 119 11.76 6.36 3.45
N ARG A 120 11.04 6.72 4.53
CA ARG A 120 9.61 6.40 4.71
C ARG A 120 8.70 7.61 4.50
N THR A 121 9.24 8.79 4.24
CA THR A 121 8.43 9.99 4.04
C THR A 121 7.69 9.92 2.71
N PHE A 122 6.55 10.60 2.64
CA PHE A 122 5.79 10.75 1.40
C PHE A 122 6.65 11.36 0.29
N SER A 123 7.38 12.44 0.59
CA SER A 123 8.25 13.15 -0.36
C SER A 123 9.34 12.28 -0.98
N HIS A 124 9.74 11.18 -0.34
CA HIS A 124 10.71 10.24 -0.91
C HIS A 124 10.05 8.99 -1.53
N LEU A 125 9.14 8.33 -0.79
CA LEU A 125 8.54 7.07 -1.25
C LEU A 125 7.60 7.25 -2.43
N ALA A 126 6.79 8.32 -2.44
CA ALA A 126 5.84 8.54 -3.53
C ALA A 126 6.54 8.69 -4.88
N PRO A 127 7.55 9.57 -5.06
CA PRO A 127 8.33 9.62 -6.30
C PRO A 127 8.99 8.29 -6.66
N LYS A 128 9.56 7.59 -5.68
CA LYS A 128 10.25 6.31 -5.91
C LYS A 128 9.30 5.24 -6.45
N LEU A 129 8.12 5.09 -5.85
CA LEU A 129 7.13 4.10 -6.30
C LEU A 129 6.47 4.54 -7.61
N TRP A 130 6.13 5.82 -7.74
CA TRP A 130 5.52 6.37 -8.95
C TRP A 130 6.40 6.12 -10.17
N ASN A 131 7.70 6.38 -10.07
CA ASN A 131 8.64 6.18 -11.17
C ASN A 131 8.85 4.70 -11.54
N SER A 132 8.46 3.76 -10.68
CA SER A 132 8.48 2.32 -10.96
C SER A 132 7.22 1.80 -11.65
N LEU A 133 6.25 2.67 -11.93
CA LEU A 133 5.02 2.32 -12.63
C LEU A 133 5.21 2.32 -14.15
N PRO A 134 4.59 1.38 -14.87
CA PRO A 134 4.52 1.41 -16.32
C PRO A 134 3.81 2.67 -16.83
N ASP A 135 4.18 3.15 -18.02
CA ASP A 135 3.59 4.33 -18.65
C ASP A 135 2.07 4.23 -18.82
N GLY A 136 1.58 3.05 -19.23
CA GLY A 136 0.14 2.81 -19.38
C GLY A 136 -0.66 2.95 -18.07
N VAL A 137 -0.04 2.74 -16.90
CA VAL A 137 -0.67 2.99 -15.61
C VAL A 137 -0.61 4.47 -15.26
N ARG A 138 0.55 5.12 -15.47
CA ARG A 138 0.77 6.53 -15.13
C ARG A 138 -0.04 7.50 -15.99
N GLY A 139 -0.10 7.25 -17.29
CA GLY A 139 -0.89 8.02 -18.27
C GLY A 139 -2.38 7.68 -18.24
N SER A 140 -2.95 7.41 -17.06
CA SER A 140 -4.39 7.22 -16.92
C SER A 140 -5.11 8.56 -16.84
N ASP A 141 -6.07 8.78 -17.73
CA ASP A 141 -6.79 10.07 -17.86
C ASP A 141 -7.68 10.36 -16.67
N THR A 142 -8.24 9.32 -16.06
CA THR A 142 -9.16 9.46 -14.92
C THR A 142 -8.70 8.68 -13.69
N LEU A 143 -9.14 9.13 -12.52
CA LEU A 143 -8.91 8.44 -11.26
C LEU A 143 -9.46 6.99 -11.28
N SER A 144 -10.59 6.77 -11.97
CA SER A 144 -11.20 5.44 -12.08
C SER A 144 -10.33 4.48 -12.89
N GLN A 145 -9.89 4.92 -14.07
CA GLN A 145 -8.96 4.14 -14.90
C GLN A 145 -7.64 3.87 -14.16
N PHE A 146 -7.10 4.88 -13.47
CA PHE A 146 -5.89 4.73 -12.68
C PHE A 146 -6.05 3.65 -11.60
N LYS A 147 -7.15 3.68 -10.82
CA LYS A 147 -7.45 2.66 -9.80
C LYS A 147 -7.49 1.25 -10.39
N CYS A 148 -8.18 1.09 -11.52
CA CYS A 148 -8.30 -0.21 -12.19
C CYS A 148 -6.93 -0.71 -12.67
N ARG A 149 -6.23 0.08 -13.47
CA ARG A 149 -4.91 -0.29 -14.03
C ARG A 149 -3.87 -0.54 -12.93
N LEU A 150 -3.86 0.28 -11.89
CA LEU A 150 -2.96 0.13 -10.76
C LEU A 150 -3.23 -1.17 -9.99
N LYS A 151 -4.50 -1.48 -9.73
CA LYS A 151 -4.87 -2.73 -9.04
C LYS A 151 -4.41 -3.94 -9.86
N THR A 152 -4.66 -3.95 -11.16
CA THR A 152 -4.22 -5.01 -12.08
C THR A 152 -2.69 -5.17 -12.06
N TYR A 153 -1.94 -4.07 -12.21
CA TYR A 153 -0.47 -4.10 -12.18
C TYR A 153 0.11 -4.60 -10.85
N LEU A 154 -0.43 -4.14 -9.72
CA LEU A 154 0.05 -4.60 -8.41
C LEU A 154 -0.34 -6.05 -8.16
N PHE A 155 -1.47 -6.51 -8.69
CA PHE A 155 -1.89 -7.90 -8.57
C PHE A 155 -0.94 -8.84 -9.33
N SER A 156 -0.60 -8.52 -10.59
CA SER A 156 0.36 -9.28 -11.38
C SER A 156 1.80 -9.23 -10.85
N LYS A 157 2.12 -8.22 -10.02
CA LYS A 157 3.42 -8.12 -9.36
C LYS A 157 3.47 -8.91 -8.04
N ALA A 158 2.32 -9.19 -7.45
CA ALA A 158 2.20 -9.84 -6.15
C ALA A 158 2.12 -11.37 -6.24
N TYR A 159 1.57 -11.89 -7.34
CA TYR A 159 1.28 -13.29 -7.60
C TYR A 159 1.79 -13.68 -8.98
#